data_AF-A0AB37UHA5-F1
#
_entry.id   AF-A0AB37UHA5-F1
#
_cell.length_a   1.000
_cell.length_b   1.000
_cell.length_c   1.000
_cell.angle_alpha   90.00
_cell.angle_beta   90.00
_cell.angle_gamma   90.00
#
_symmetry.space_group_name_H-M   'P 1'
#
loop_
_entity.id
_entity.type
_entity.pdbx_description
1 polymer ?
#
loop_
_entity_poly.entity_id
_entity_poly.type
_entity_poly.pdbx_seq_one_letter_code
_entity_poly.pdbx_strand_id
1 'polypeptide(L)'
;MKCPVCRATYRPNETSSCQRCKTDLSSLIQIHDRAVWHYQQALQLFTTGDYLAAQAQNDRAIALHSNNADFHALAGQLWALQGEFQRAIAAWKQAQQLEPRHPLAGNCLQILTQLSRKDNPSC
;
A
#
# COMPACT_ATOMS: atom_id res chain seq x y z
N MET A 1 7.67 -4.42 10.83
CA MET A 1 7.96 -3.04 11.31
C MET A 1 9.32 -3.00 12.00
N LYS A 2 9.91 -1.81 12.23
CA LYS A 2 11.18 -1.66 12.98
C LYS A 2 10.92 -0.96 14.30
N CYS A 3 11.51 -1.46 15.38
CA CYS A 3 11.44 -0.79 16.68
C CYS A 3 12.15 0.59 16.61
N PRO A 4 11.55 1.68 17.10
CA PRO A 4 12.18 3.01 17.04
C PRO A 4 13.43 3.12 17.92
N VAL A 5 13.52 2.32 18.99
CA VAL A 5 14.64 2.33 19.93
C VAL A 5 15.79 1.45 19.44
N CYS A 6 15.55 0.16 19.23
CA CYS A 6 16.60 -0.80 18.93
C CYS A 6 16.72 -1.19 17.45
N ARG A 7 15.87 -0.65 16.56
CA ARG A 7 15.81 -0.95 15.12
C ARG A 7 15.59 -2.43 14.76
N ALA A 8 15.32 -3.29 15.75
CA ALA A 8 14.99 -4.68 15.51
C ALA A 8 13.71 -4.78 14.67
N THR A 9 13.72 -5.67 13.69
CA THR A 9 12.52 -6.05 12.95
C THR A 9 11.58 -6.81 13.88
N TYR A 10 10.33 -6.35 13.98
CA TYR A 10 9.29 -7.02 14.75
C TYR A 10 8.03 -7.21 13.90
N ARG A 11 7.26 -8.25 14.24
CA ARG A 11 5.93 -8.53 13.66
C ARG A 11 4.86 -8.08 14.66
N PRO A 12 3.93 -7.19 14.27
CA PRO A 12 2.74 -6.88 15.07
C PRO A 12 1.85 -8.13 15.09
N ASN A 13 1.75 -8.83 16.24
CA ASN A 13 0.67 -9.77 16.60
C ASN A 13 1.01 -10.63 17.82
N GLU A 14 2.28 -10.71 18.25
CA GLU A 14 2.68 -11.62 19.32
C GLU A 14 2.84 -10.96 20.69
N THR A 15 3.19 -9.67 20.74
CA THR A 15 3.47 -9.00 22.03
C THR A 15 3.39 -7.49 21.90
N SER A 16 2.82 -6.81 22.90
CA SER A 16 2.78 -5.34 22.98
C SER A 16 4.17 -4.72 23.22
N SER A 17 5.17 -5.52 23.57
CA SER A 17 6.54 -5.07 23.84
C SER A 17 7.54 -5.59 22.81
N CYS A 18 8.59 -4.83 22.54
CA CYS A 18 9.71 -5.30 21.73
C CYS A 18 10.46 -6.47 22.41
N GLN A 19 10.62 -7.61 21.72
CA GLN A 19 11.35 -8.77 22.26
C GLN A 19 12.82 -8.48 22.63
N ARG A 20 13.45 -7.50 21.96
CA ARG A 20 14.87 -7.17 22.17
C ARG A 20 15.10 -6.15 23.28
N CYS A 21 14.38 -5.03 23.26
CA CYS A 21 14.59 -3.92 24.20
C CYS A 21 13.48 -3.75 25.24
N LYS A 22 12.46 -4.61 25.23
CA LYS A 22 11.29 -4.60 26.13
C LYS A 22 10.51 -3.28 26.17
N THR A 23 10.80 -2.34 25.26
CA THR A 23 10.04 -1.10 25.10
C THR A 23 8.60 -1.41 24.71
N ASP A 24 7.67 -0.65 25.25
CA ASP A 24 6.26 -0.71 24.86
C ASP A 24 6.08 -0.21 23.41
N LEU A 25 5.48 -1.05 22.58
CA LEU A 25 5.12 -0.79 21.18
C LEU A 25 3.60 -0.73 21.01
N SER A 26 2.82 -0.74 22.10
CA SER A 26 1.35 -0.69 22.09
C SER A 26 0.80 0.38 21.13
N SER A 27 1.32 1.61 21.21
CA SER A 27 0.89 2.72 20.37
C SER A 27 1.22 2.52 18.88
N LEU A 28 2.37 1.92 18.58
CA LEU A 28 2.77 1.62 17.19
C LEU A 28 1.92 0.49 16.60
N ILE A 29 1.63 -0.53 17.40
CA ILE A 29 0.72 -1.62 17.03
C ILE A 29 -0.67 -1.03 16.77
N GLN A 30 -1.17 -0.17 17.64
CA GLN A 30 -2.48 0.45 17.47
C GLN A 30 -2.58 1.31 16.19
N ILE A 31 -1.52 2.07 15.85
CA ILE A 31 -1.47 2.84 14.60
C ILE A 31 -1.46 1.89 13.40
N HIS A 32 -0.68 0.81 13.46
CA HIS A 32 -0.62 -0.21 12.42
C HIS A 32 -1.99 -0.88 12.22
N ASP A 33 -2.63 -1.34 13.29
CA ASP A 33 -3.93 -2.02 13.24
C ASP A 33 -5.00 -1.09 12.68
N ARG A 34 -4.97 0.19 13.05
CA ARG A 34 -5.86 1.21 12.48
C ARG A 34 -5.62 1.41 10.98
N ALA A 35 -4.36 1.42 10.55
CA ALA A 35 -4.03 1.50 9.13
C ALA A 35 -4.57 0.29 8.36
N VAL A 36 -4.37 -0.93 8.89
CA VAL A 36 -4.89 -2.17 8.30
C VAL A 36 -6.42 -2.15 8.25
N TRP A 37 -7.07 -1.67 9.31
CA TRP A 37 -8.53 -1.54 9.34
C TRP A 37 -9.04 -0.61 8.23
N HIS A 38 -8.43 0.56 8.04
CA HIS A 38 -8.79 1.47 6.94
C HIS A 38 -8.56 0.84 5.56
N TYR A 39 -7.49 0.07 5.39
CA TYR A 39 -7.25 -0.67 4.16
C TYR A 39 -8.31 -1.74 3.88
N GLN A 40 -8.73 -2.48 4.90
CA GLN A 40 -9.81 -3.46 4.76
C GLN A 40 -11.14 -2.79 4.36
N GLN A 41 -11.44 -1.62 4.93
CA GLN A 41 -12.59 -0.81 4.52
C GLN A 41 -12.46 -0.36 3.07
N ALA A 42 -11.27 0.08 2.65
CA ALA A 42 -11.01 0.45 1.26
C ALA A 42 -11.25 -0.71 0.29
N LEU A 43 -10.80 -1.92 0.64
CA LEU A 43 -11.05 -3.12 -0.15
C LEU A 43 -12.54 -3.46 -0.26
N GLN A 44 -13.29 -3.35 0.83
CA GLN A 44 -14.73 -3.57 0.81
C GLN A 44 -15.44 -2.54 -0.07
N LEU A 45 -15.06 -1.27 0.01
CA LEU A 45 -15.63 -0.22 -0.83
C LEU A 45 -15.27 -0.43 -2.31
N PHE A 46 -14.04 -0.85 -2.58
CA PHE A 46 -13.56 -1.19 -3.91
C PHE A 46 -14.38 -2.31 -4.54
N THR A 47 -14.69 -3.38 -3.80
CA THR A 47 -15.53 -4.47 -4.31
C THR A 47 -16.98 -4.07 -4.50
N THR A 48 -17.48 -3.09 -3.74
CA THR A 48 -18.82 -2.50 -3.96
C THR A 48 -18.88 -1.48 -5.09
N GLY A 49 -17.73 -1.10 -5.67
CA GLY A 49 -17.64 -0.14 -6.78
C GLY A 49 -17.55 1.33 -6.38
N ASP A 50 -17.52 1.65 -5.09
CA ASP A 50 -17.34 3.03 -4.61
C ASP A 50 -15.85 3.37 -4.56
N TYR A 51 -15.28 3.68 -5.72
CA TYR A 51 -13.85 3.94 -5.88
C TYR A 51 -13.39 5.22 -5.18
N LEU A 52 -14.25 6.24 -5.06
CA LEU A 52 -13.91 7.49 -4.38
C LEU A 52 -13.82 7.29 -2.87
N ALA A 53 -14.80 6.59 -2.28
CA ALA A 53 -14.75 6.26 -0.86
C ALA A 53 -13.61 5.28 -0.54
N ALA A 54 -13.37 4.30 -1.43
CA ALA A 54 -12.25 3.37 -1.30
C ALA A 54 -10.91 4.11 -1.28
N GLN A 55 -10.72 5.10 -2.17
CA GLN A 55 -9.53 5.93 -2.17
C GLN A 55 -9.37 6.71 -0.87
N ALA A 56 -10.43 7.36 -0.38
CA ALA A 56 -10.36 8.11 0.87
C ALA A 56 -9.95 7.23 2.07
N GLN A 57 -10.42 5.99 2.12
CA GLN A 57 -10.01 5.04 3.17
C GLN A 57 -8.57 4.55 2.97
N ASN A 58 -8.16 4.26 1.73
CA ASN A 58 -6.80 3.84 1.45
C ASN A 58 -5.78 4.96 1.73
N ASP A 59 -6.11 6.21 1.44
CA ASP A 59 -5.28 7.38 1.75
C ASP A 59 -5.06 7.53 3.26
N ARG A 60 -6.09 7.24 4.08
CA ARG A 60 -5.96 7.19 5.54
C ARG A 60 -5.04 6.05 5.98
N ALA A 61 -5.12 4.88 5.35
CA ALA A 61 -4.22 3.76 5.63
C ALA A 61 -2.76 4.14 5.34
N ILE A 62 -2.50 4.77 4.18
CA ILE A 62 -1.17 5.24 3.78
C ILE A 62 -0.65 6.34 4.73
N ALA A 63 -1.50 7.28 5.14
CA ALA A 63 -1.13 8.35 6.06
C ALA A 63 -0.73 7.82 7.45
N LEU A 64 -1.40 6.76 7.92
CA LEU A 64 -1.07 6.11 9.19
C LEU A 64 0.17 5.22 9.08
N HIS A 65 0.33 4.51 7.96
CA HIS A 65 1.42 3.58 7.75
C HIS A 65 1.79 3.46 6.25
N SER A 66 2.70 4.32 5.79
CA SER A 66 3.10 4.39 4.39
C SER A 66 3.98 3.22 3.90
N ASN A 67 4.57 2.45 4.81
CA ASN A 67 5.51 1.38 4.50
C ASN A 67 4.79 0.02 4.33
N ASN A 68 3.73 -0.03 3.54
CA ASN A 68 3.04 -1.26 3.17
C ASN A 68 2.79 -1.29 1.64
N ALA A 69 3.30 -2.33 0.98
CA ALA A 69 3.19 -2.48 -0.47
C ALA A 69 1.74 -2.63 -0.94
N ASP A 70 0.89 -3.33 -0.16
CA ASP A 70 -0.53 -3.55 -0.49
C ASP A 70 -1.30 -2.23 -0.61
N PHE A 71 -1.02 -1.26 0.26
CA PHE A 71 -1.73 0.02 0.27
C PHE A 71 -1.44 0.83 -1.00
N HIS A 72 -0.17 0.82 -1.44
CA HIS A 72 0.25 1.45 -2.69
C HIS A 72 -0.23 0.67 -3.92
N ALA A 73 -0.34 -0.65 -3.82
CA ALA A 73 -0.88 -1.49 -4.88
C ALA A 73 -2.37 -1.16 -5.14
N LEU A 74 -3.16 -1.06 -4.07
CA LEU A 74 -4.57 -0.66 -4.14
C LEU A 74 -4.72 0.79 -4.63
N ALA A 75 -3.86 1.72 -4.17
CA ALA A 75 -3.86 3.09 -4.66
C ALA A 75 -3.66 3.13 -6.19
N GLY A 76 -2.71 2.34 -6.70
CA GLY A 76 -2.49 2.29 -8.14
C GLY A 76 -3.68 1.76 -8.92
N GLN A 77 -4.41 0.77 -8.39
CA GLN A 77 -5.65 0.28 -9.01
C GLN A 77 -6.74 1.33 -9.01
N LEU A 78 -6.93 2.03 -7.89
CA LEU A 78 -7.92 3.10 -7.78
C LEU A 78 -7.65 4.24 -8.75
N TRP A 79 -6.39 4.68 -8.88
CA TRP A 79 -6.01 5.69 -9.86
C TRP A 79 -6.21 5.22 -11.31
N ALA A 80 -5.88 3.95 -11.61
CA ALA A 80 -6.08 3.40 -12.95
C ALA A 80 -7.57 3.34 -13.34
N LEU A 81 -8.46 3.02 -12.39
CA LEU A 81 -9.91 3.04 -12.62
C LEU A 81 -10.46 4.45 -12.86
N GLN A 82 -9.77 5.48 -12.36
CA GLN A 82 -10.10 6.88 -12.61
C GLN A 82 -9.47 7.42 -13.91
N GLY A 83 -8.71 6.61 -14.65
CA GLY A 83 -7.98 7.03 -15.85
C GLY A 83 -6.66 7.75 -15.59
N GLU A 84 -6.26 7.92 -14.33
CA GLU A 84 -5.05 8.62 -13.91
C GLU A 84 -3.83 7.69 -13.94
N PHE A 85 -3.48 7.22 -15.15
CA PHE A 85 -2.45 6.18 -15.33
C PHE A 85 -1.06 6.59 -14.84
N GLN A 86 -0.70 7.87 -14.91
CA GLN A 86 0.60 8.35 -14.39
C GLN A 86 0.69 8.18 -12.87
N ARG A 87 -0.39 8.51 -12.15
CA ARG A 87 -0.47 8.31 -10.70
C ARG A 87 -0.52 6.83 -10.34
N ALA A 88 -1.22 6.02 -11.14
CA ALA A 88 -1.25 4.57 -10.98
C ALA A 88 0.15 3.95 -11.08
N ILE A 89 0.93 4.34 -12.09
CA ILE A 89 2.32 3.88 -12.27
C ILE A 89 3.19 4.29 -11.08
N ALA A 90 3.07 5.53 -10.61
CA ALA A 90 3.83 6.00 -9.46
C ALA A 90 3.53 5.16 -8.21
N ALA A 91 2.25 4.89 -7.93
CA ALA A 91 1.82 4.08 -6.80
C ALA A 91 2.31 2.61 -6.92
N TRP A 92 2.16 1.98 -8.07
CA TRP A 92 2.67 0.62 -8.26
C TRP A 92 4.20 0.53 -8.19
N LYS A 93 4.92 1.56 -8.65
CA LYS A 93 6.39 1.64 -8.45
C LYS A 93 6.74 1.71 -6.97
N GLN A 94 6.00 2.47 -6.16
CA GLN A 94 6.20 2.49 -4.71
C GLN A 94 5.94 1.11 -4.09
N ALA A 95 4.85 0.43 -4.48
CA ALA A 95 4.57 -0.93 -4.02
C ALA A 95 5.72 -1.89 -4.36
N GLN A 96 6.26 -1.82 -5.58
CA GLN A 96 7.39 -2.64 -6.00
C GLN A 96 8.71 -2.30 -5.27
N GLN A 97 8.94 -1.03 -4.93
CA GLN A 97 10.11 -0.64 -4.12
C GLN A 97 10.03 -1.22 -2.70
N LEU A 98 8.83 -1.27 -2.12
CA LEU A 98 8.60 -1.86 -0.80
C LEU A 98 8.67 -3.38 -0.83
N GLU A 99 8.06 -3.99 -1.84
CA GLU A 99 8.07 -5.43 -2.06
C GLU A 99 8.33 -5.75 -3.53
N PRO A 100 9.59 -6.05 -3.91
CA PRO A 100 9.98 -6.29 -5.30
C PRO A 100 9.27 -7.47 -5.97
N ARG A 101 8.71 -8.40 -5.17
CA ARG A 101 7.97 -9.58 -5.64
C ARG A 101 6.46 -9.44 -5.49
N HIS A 102 5.96 -8.23 -5.29
CA HIS A 102 4.52 -8.00 -5.13
C HIS A 102 3.78 -8.34 -6.44
N PRO A 103 2.86 -9.32 -6.44
CA PRO A 103 2.28 -9.88 -7.67
C PRO A 103 1.45 -8.86 -8.45
N LEU A 104 0.65 -8.04 -7.76
CA LEU A 104 -0.19 -7.04 -8.42
C LEU A 104 0.62 -5.90 -9.03
N ALA A 105 1.56 -5.32 -8.28
CA ALA A 105 2.38 -4.20 -8.75
C ALA A 105 3.17 -4.54 -10.01
N GLY A 106 3.80 -5.73 -10.06
CA GLY A 106 4.55 -6.19 -11.22
C GLY A 106 3.68 -6.33 -12.47
N ASN A 107 2.56 -7.06 -12.35
CA ASN A 107 1.64 -7.29 -13.47
C ASN A 107 1.05 -5.97 -13.98
N CYS A 108 0.59 -5.10 -13.08
CA CYS A 108 -0.05 -3.85 -13.43
C CYS A 108 0.91 -2.83 -14.08
N LEU A 109 2.17 -2.75 -13.61
CA LEU A 109 3.20 -1.94 -14.27
C LEU A 109 3.56 -2.45 -15.66
N GLN A 110 3.66 -3.77 -15.81
CA GLN A 110 4.00 -4.38 -17.09
C GLN A 110 2.91 -4.13 -18.12
N ILE A 111 1.63 -4.24 -17.72
CA ILE A 111 0.49 -3.91 -18.59
C ILE A 111 0.51 -2.43 -18.98
N LEU A 112 0.68 -1.51 -18.02
CA LEU A 112 0.66 -0.08 -18.33
C LEU A 112 1.83 0.38 -19.21
N THR A 113 3.03 -0.14 -18.97
CA THR A 113 4.18 0.18 -19.81
C THR A 113 4.02 -0.35 -21.23
N GLN A 114 3.37 -1.51 -21.41
CA GLN A 114 3.01 -2.02 -22.73
C GLN A 114 1.95 -1.18 -23.43
N LEU A 115 0.93 -0.70 -22.71
CA LEU A 115 -0.09 0.21 -23.25
C LEU A 115 0.53 1.55 -23.68
N SER A 116 1.37 2.16 -22.85
CA SER A 116 2.08 3.40 -23.21
C SER A 116 3.01 3.26 -24.43
N ARG A 117 3.48 2.04 -24.72
CA ARG A 117 4.28 1.75 -25.93
C ARG A 117 3.40 1.57 -27.17
N LYS A 118 2.17 1.08 -27.02
CA LYS A 118 1.21 0.92 -28.13
C LYS A 118 0.56 2.24 -28.53
N ASP A 119 0.36 3.15 -27.57
CA ASP A 119 -0.19 4.49 -27.83
C ASP A 119 0.83 5.46 -28.42
N ASN A 120 2.07 5.01 -28.62
CA ASN A 120 3.08 5.71 -29.40
C ASN A 120 3.28 4.96 -30.73
N PRO A 121 2.40 5.15 -31.73
CA PRO A 121 2.73 4.77 -33.09
C PRO A 121 3.89 5.69 -33.49
N SER A 122 5.11 5.18 -33.39
CA SER A 122 6.21 5.69 -34.19
C SER A 122 5.69 5.82 -35.63
N CYS A 123 5.63 7.07 -36.12
CA CYS A 123 5.36 7.40 -37.52
C CYS A 123 6.18 6.53 -38.47
#